data_AF-A0A2D9F1F6-F1
#
_entry.id   AF-A0A2D9F1F6-F1
#
_cell.length_a   1.000
_cell.length_b   1.000
_cell.length_c   1.000
_cell.angle_alpha   90.00
_cell.angle_beta   90.00
_cell.angle_gamma   90.00
#
_symmetry.space_group_name_H-M   'P 1'
#
loop_
_entity.id
_entity.type
_entity.pdbx_description
1 polymer ?
#
loop_
_entity_poly.entity_id
_entity_poly.type
_entity_poly.pdbx_seq_one_letter_code
_entity_poly.pdbx_strand_id
1 'polypeptide(L)'
;MKKIIAAIAFSLALTACGYVDKYEEGVIDYEPTYCYAALGGGVECYREPVAGEDRRLVNYYGKHPSRYDAPEKPAPAEYQAPAMVNSWVKDPEPVIRAMPKGDTADRPWLASGYQAPAPQSASPQATQAFLRQAHEHLSRAIQKDSQEKLSTLNEAISRAESEGAGTSGETSSGAPPFR
;
A
#
# COMPACT_ATOMS: atom_id res chain seq x y z
N MET A 1 -8.16 -36.26 44.16
CA MET A 1 -8.84 -35.33 43.23
C MET A 1 -8.92 -33.89 43.75
N LYS A 2 -9.43 -33.61 44.96
CA LYS A 2 -9.49 -32.23 45.52
C LYS A 2 -8.15 -31.45 45.51
N LYS A 3 -7.02 -32.12 45.80
CA LYS A 3 -5.69 -31.50 45.81
C LYS A 3 -5.19 -31.08 44.41
N ILE A 4 -5.61 -31.80 43.36
CA ILE A 4 -5.24 -31.50 41.97
C ILE A 4 -6.06 -30.32 41.46
N ILE A 5 -7.35 -30.27 41.81
CA ILE A 5 -8.24 -29.14 41.48
C ILE A 5 -7.73 -27.85 42.13
N ALA A 6 -7.31 -27.91 43.41
CA ALA A 6 -6.73 -26.76 44.10
C ALA A 6 -5.43 -26.27 43.44
N ALA A 7 -4.56 -27.18 42.98
CA ALA A 7 -3.32 -26.82 42.31
C ALA A 7 -3.57 -26.18 40.93
N ILE A 8 -4.52 -26.70 40.15
CA ILE A 8 -4.89 -26.12 38.84
C ILE A 8 -5.52 -24.73 39.02
N ALA A 9 -6.42 -24.57 40.00
CA ALA A 9 -7.03 -23.28 40.31
C ALA A 9 -5.99 -22.23 40.74
N PHE A 10 -4.99 -22.64 41.55
CA PHE A 10 -3.92 -21.75 41.97
C PHE A 10 -2.98 -21.36 40.81
N SER A 11 -2.72 -22.31 39.89
CA SER A 11 -1.92 -22.07 38.69
C SER A 11 -2.61 -21.08 37.74
N LEU A 12 -3.93 -21.23 37.55
CA LEU A 12 -4.74 -20.30 36.75
C LEU A 12 -4.80 -18.90 37.37
N ALA A 13 -4.87 -18.80 38.70
CA ALA A 13 -4.85 -17.52 39.40
C ALA A 13 -3.51 -16.78 39.24
N LEU A 14 -2.39 -17.51 39.21
CA LEU A 14 -1.06 -16.92 39.00
C LEU A 14 -0.85 -16.40 37.57
N THR A 15 -1.48 -17.03 36.57
CA THR A 15 -1.42 -16.56 35.17
C THR A 15 -2.35 -15.38 34.88
N ALA A 16 -3.28 -15.06 35.77
CA ALA A 16 -4.24 -13.96 35.60
C ALA A 16 -3.67 -12.58 36.01
N CYS A 17 -2.50 -12.53 36.64
CA CYS A 17 -1.78 -11.28 36.86
C CYS A 17 -1.04 -10.88 35.59
N GLY A 18 -1.77 -10.30 34.63
CA GLY A 18 -1.18 -9.62 33.48
C GLY A 18 -0.21 -8.54 33.96
N TYR A 19 1.07 -8.71 33.66
CA TYR A 19 2.12 -7.75 33.99
C TYR A 19 1.88 -6.47 33.17
N VAL A 20 1.30 -5.45 33.80
CA VAL A 20 1.24 -4.08 33.28
C VAL A 20 2.55 -3.41 33.69
N ASP A 21 3.25 -2.84 32.71
CA ASP A 21 4.48 -2.12 33.02
C ASP A 21 4.14 -0.86 33.83
N LYS A 22 4.93 -0.55 34.87
CA LYS A 22 4.80 0.68 35.68
C LYS A 22 4.84 1.93 34.80
N TYR A 23 5.54 1.85 33.67
CA TYR A 23 5.55 2.90 32.66
C TYR A 23 4.19 3.03 31.95
N GLU A 24 3.58 1.93 31.52
CA GLU A 24 2.29 1.93 30.84
C GLU A 24 1.19 2.51 31.75
N GLU A 25 1.24 2.26 33.06
CA GLU A 25 0.32 2.87 34.04
C GLU A 25 0.41 4.41 34.10
N GLY A 26 1.61 4.96 33.96
CA GLY A 26 1.83 6.42 34.03
C GLY A 26 1.52 7.18 32.74
N VAL A 27 1.40 6.45 31.62
CA VAL A 27 1.21 7.03 30.28
C VAL A 27 -0.16 6.66 29.70
N ILE A 28 -0.97 5.89 30.44
CA ILE A 28 -2.28 5.38 29.98
C ILE A 28 -3.28 6.48 29.65
N ASP A 29 -3.18 7.64 30.31
CA ASP A 29 -4.06 8.78 30.12
C ASP A 29 -3.67 9.65 28.91
N TYR A 30 -2.52 9.38 28.29
CA TYR A 30 -2.04 10.11 27.12
C TYR A 30 -2.46 9.41 25.82
N GLU A 31 -2.64 10.20 24.77
CA GLU A 31 -2.94 9.67 23.44
C GLU A 31 -1.76 8.79 22.95
N PRO A 32 -2.01 7.52 22.59
CA PRO A 32 -0.93 6.61 22.20
C PRO A 32 -0.23 7.14 20.96
N THR A 33 1.10 7.17 21.00
CA THR A 33 1.93 7.76 19.94
C THR A 33 3.17 6.89 19.74
N TYR A 34 3.37 6.39 18.53
CA TYR A 34 4.48 5.52 18.14
C TYR A 34 5.34 6.22 17.11
N CYS A 35 6.60 6.50 17.43
CA CYS A 35 7.50 7.29 16.61
C CYS A 35 8.61 6.42 16.02
N TYR A 36 8.73 6.42 14.70
CA TYR A 36 9.67 5.61 13.92
C TYR A 36 10.68 6.47 13.19
N ALA A 37 11.90 5.96 13.03
CA ALA A 37 12.94 6.61 12.23
C ALA A 37 12.56 6.53 10.74
N ALA A 38 12.38 7.67 10.09
CA ALA A 38 12.11 7.77 8.67
C ALA A 38 13.36 7.46 7.84
N LEU A 39 13.18 6.82 6.68
CA LEU A 39 14.30 6.45 5.79
C LEU A 39 15.09 7.66 5.25
N GLY A 40 14.49 8.86 5.28
CA GLY A 40 15.09 10.11 4.81
C GLY A 40 15.68 11.02 5.90
N GLY A 41 15.86 10.56 7.15
CA GLY A 41 16.47 11.36 8.22
C GLY A 41 15.49 12.23 9.01
N GLY A 42 14.39 11.64 9.46
CA GLY A 42 13.38 12.28 10.32
C GLY A 42 12.70 11.28 11.24
N VAL A 43 11.68 11.73 11.97
CA VAL A 43 10.84 10.86 12.82
C VAL A 43 9.38 11.01 12.37
N GLU A 44 8.73 9.88 12.11
CA GLU A 44 7.31 9.81 11.75
C GLU A 44 6.55 9.19 12.92
N CYS A 45 5.50 9.86 13.40
CA CYS A 45 4.73 9.42 14.55
C CYS A 45 3.28 9.07 14.16
N TYR A 46 2.81 7.93 14.66
CA TYR A 46 1.49 7.37 14.37
C TYR A 46 0.73 7.09 15.66
N ARG A 47 -0.60 7.04 15.57
CA ARG A 47 -1.46 6.67 16.72
C ARG A 47 -1.47 5.18 17.04
N GLU A 48 -1.21 4.37 16.01
CA GLU A 48 -1.17 2.92 16.09
C GLU A 48 0.22 2.43 15.69
N PRO A 49 0.67 1.30 16.26
CA PRO A 49 1.96 0.74 15.89
C PRO A 49 1.92 0.20 14.46
N VAL A 50 2.95 0.53 13.68
CA VAL A 50 3.14 -0.02 12.34
C VAL A 50 3.71 -1.42 12.45
N ALA A 51 2.99 -2.41 11.93
CA ALA A 51 3.40 -3.79 11.98
C ALA A 51 4.68 -4.05 11.17
N GLY A 52 5.63 -4.77 11.79
CA GLY A 52 6.90 -5.14 11.15
C GLY A 52 7.98 -4.06 11.18
N GLU A 53 7.69 -2.88 11.75
CA GLU A 53 8.64 -1.77 11.85
C GLU A 53 9.30 -1.62 13.23
N ASP A 54 9.22 -2.64 14.10
CA ASP A 54 9.77 -2.61 15.47
C ASP A 54 11.25 -2.20 15.53
N ARG A 55 12.02 -2.53 14.48
CA ARG A 55 13.45 -2.20 14.38
C ARG A 55 13.73 -0.71 14.17
N ARG A 56 12.72 0.03 13.69
CA ARG A 56 12.78 1.48 13.42
C ARG A 56 12.13 2.29 14.53
N LEU A 57 11.52 1.65 15.52
CA LEU A 57 10.86 2.35 16.63
C LEU A 57 11.89 3.11 17.46
N VAL A 58 11.71 4.43 17.55
CA VAL A 58 12.57 5.34 18.31
C VAL A 58 11.99 5.57 19.70
N ASN A 59 10.68 5.80 19.78
CA ASN A 59 9.96 5.99 21.04
C ASN A 59 8.48 5.63 20.89
N TYR A 60 7.82 5.31 22.00
CA TYR A 60 6.38 5.09 22.04
C TYR A 60 5.79 5.60 23.35
N TYR A 61 4.53 6.05 23.30
CA TYR A 61 3.70 6.38 24.44
C TYR A 61 2.46 5.47 24.39
N GLY A 62 2.15 4.79 25.49
CA GLY A 62 1.06 3.80 25.56
C GLY A 62 1.58 2.37 25.65
N LYS A 63 0.78 1.41 25.16
CA LYS A 63 1.13 -0.02 25.22
C LYS A 63 2.31 -0.33 24.30
N HIS A 64 3.19 -1.23 24.69
CA HIS A 64 4.29 -1.64 23.81
C HIS A 64 3.76 -2.25 22.48
N PRO A 65 4.34 -1.96 21.29
CA PRO A 65 3.88 -2.48 19.99
C PRO A 65 3.75 -4.00 19.92
N SER A 66 4.59 -4.73 20.65
CA SER A 66 4.54 -6.20 20.71
C SER A 66 3.28 -6.76 21.40
N ARG A 67 2.45 -5.90 22.01
CA ARG A 67 1.14 -6.28 22.57
C ARG A 67 0.06 -6.38 21.50
N TYR A 68 0.30 -5.83 20.32
CA TYR A 68 -0.64 -5.83 19.20
C TYR A 68 -0.39 -7.06 18.33
N ASP A 69 -1.48 -7.68 17.87
CA ASP A 69 -1.40 -8.79 16.93
C ASP A 69 -0.91 -8.27 15.58
N ALA A 70 0.05 -8.98 15.01
CA ALA A 70 0.52 -8.66 13.67
C ALA A 70 -0.62 -8.90 12.65
N PRO A 71 -0.85 -7.97 11.72
CA PRO A 71 -1.80 -8.17 10.64
C PRO A 71 -1.40 -9.40 9.82
N GLU A 72 -2.40 -10.08 9.26
CA GLU A 72 -2.16 -11.23 8.42
C GLU A 72 -1.27 -10.84 7.24
N LYS A 73 -0.23 -11.65 7.00
CA LYS A 73 0.69 -11.38 5.90
C LYS A 73 -0.09 -11.47 4.58
N PRO A 74 0.10 -10.51 3.66
CA PRO A 74 -0.54 -10.60 2.36
C PRO A 74 -0.15 -11.92 1.70
N ALA A 75 -1.11 -12.54 0.99
CA ALA A 75 -0.83 -13.74 0.21
C ALA A 75 0.37 -13.48 -0.72
N PRO A 76 1.29 -14.44 -0.87
CA PRO A 76 2.43 -14.28 -1.75
C PRO A 76 1.92 -13.95 -3.17
N ALA A 77 2.50 -12.92 -3.77
CA ALA A 77 2.13 -12.53 -5.12
C ALA A 77 2.38 -13.71 -6.08
N GLU A 78 1.40 -14.04 -6.90
CA GLU A 78 1.59 -14.99 -7.99
C GLU A 78 2.40 -14.31 -9.09
N TYR A 79 3.70 -14.59 -9.12
CA TYR A 79 4.57 -14.12 -10.19
C TYR A 79 4.32 -14.97 -11.44
N GLN A 80 3.71 -14.38 -12.46
CA GLN A 80 3.73 -14.98 -13.79
C GLN A 80 5.05 -14.64 -14.45
N ALA A 81 5.81 -15.68 -14.83
CA ALA A 81 6.95 -15.49 -15.71
C ALA A 81 6.45 -14.86 -17.03
N PRO A 82 7.18 -13.88 -17.59
CA PRO A 82 6.91 -13.41 -18.94
C PRO A 82 6.89 -14.61 -19.91
N ALA A 83 6.04 -14.55 -20.93
CA ALA A 83 6.04 -15.57 -21.97
C ALA A 83 7.46 -15.75 -22.54
N MET A 84 7.88 -17.00 -22.74
CA MET A 84 9.18 -17.25 -23.37
C MET A 84 9.21 -16.60 -24.76
N VAL A 85 10.09 -15.62 -24.90
CA VAL A 85 10.32 -14.97 -26.19
C VAL A 85 11.42 -15.74 -26.93
N ASN A 86 11.07 -16.40 -28.03
CA ASN A 86 11.99 -17.20 -28.84
C ASN A 86 13.03 -16.36 -29.61
N SER A 87 12.87 -15.04 -29.63
CA SER A 87 13.76 -14.11 -30.33
C SER A 87 14.13 -12.96 -29.42
N TRP A 88 15.40 -12.90 -29.02
CA TRP A 88 15.96 -11.72 -28.38
C TRP A 88 16.39 -10.75 -29.48
N VAL A 89 15.70 -9.61 -29.60
CA VAL A 89 16.19 -8.51 -30.45
C VAL A 89 17.27 -7.82 -29.65
N LYS A 90 18.53 -8.13 -29.94
CA LYS A 90 19.66 -7.39 -29.37
C LYS A 90 19.55 -5.96 -29.91
N ASP A 91 19.40 -4.99 -29.03
CA ASP A 91 19.56 -3.59 -29.42
C ASP A 91 20.92 -3.46 -30.13
N PRO A 92 20.98 -2.75 -31.26
CA PRO A 92 22.25 -2.57 -31.96
C PRO A 92 23.26 -2.00 -30.98
N GLU A 93 24.45 -2.61 -30.91
CA GLU A 93 25.52 -2.11 -30.06
C GLU A 93 25.71 -0.61 -30.37
N PRO A 94 25.83 0.24 -29.33
CA PRO A 94 26.02 1.65 -29.56
C PRO A 94 27.27 1.81 -30.42
N VAL A 95 27.10 2.33 -31.63
CA VAL A 95 28.21 2.62 -32.53
C VAL A 95 29.18 3.49 -31.75
N ILE A 96 30.42 3.02 -31.56
CA ILE A 96 31.46 3.78 -30.89
C ILE A 96 31.68 5.04 -31.72
N ARG A 97 31.06 6.14 -31.28
CA ARG A 97 31.30 7.45 -31.87
C ARG A 97 32.68 7.88 -31.41
N ALA A 98 33.51 8.31 -32.36
CA ALA A 98 34.79 8.92 -32.03
C ALA A 98 34.55 10.01 -30.98
N MET A 99 35.42 10.04 -29.96
CA MET A 99 35.35 11.09 -28.94
C MET A 99 35.40 12.44 -29.66
N PRO A 100 34.45 13.36 -29.39
CA PRO A 100 34.38 14.62 -30.11
C PRO A 100 35.71 15.34 -29.97
N LYS A 101 36.39 15.62 -31.09
CA LYS A 101 37.75 16.18 -31.14
C LYS A 101 37.82 17.67 -30.73
N GLY A 102 36.85 18.15 -29.97
CA GLY A 102 36.75 19.56 -29.58
C GLY A 102 36.27 20.48 -30.71
N ASP A 103 35.89 19.95 -31.87
CA ASP A 103 35.21 20.74 -32.89
C ASP A 103 33.75 20.97 -32.47
N THR A 104 33.39 22.23 -32.25
CA THR A 104 32.06 22.65 -31.81
C THR A 104 31.03 22.59 -32.93
N ALA A 105 31.44 22.28 -34.17
CA ALA A 105 30.54 22.10 -35.31
C ALA A 105 29.44 21.06 -35.05
N ASP A 106 29.74 19.97 -34.33
CA ASP A 106 28.78 18.90 -34.01
C ASP A 106 27.88 19.23 -32.81
N ARG A 107 28.11 20.38 -32.16
CA ARG A 107 27.43 20.78 -30.91
C ARG A 107 26.96 22.22 -31.02
N PRO A 108 25.99 22.50 -31.90
CA PRO A 108 25.52 23.86 -32.16
C PRO A 108 25.00 24.55 -30.90
N TRP A 109 24.52 23.80 -29.89
CA TRP A 109 24.10 24.35 -28.59
C TRP A 109 25.23 24.92 -27.72
N LEU A 110 26.50 24.64 -28.05
CA LEU A 110 27.67 25.25 -27.43
C LEU A 110 28.17 26.49 -28.18
N ALA A 111 27.63 26.78 -29.37
CA ALA A 111 27.99 27.98 -30.11
C ALA A 111 27.38 29.22 -29.43
N SER A 112 28.13 30.34 -29.42
CA SER A 112 27.78 31.58 -28.71
C SER A 112 26.57 32.36 -29.26
N GLY A 113 25.73 31.72 -30.07
CA GLY A 113 24.52 32.27 -30.69
C GLY A 113 23.43 31.22 -30.88
N TYR A 114 23.52 30.08 -30.20
CA TYR A 114 22.48 29.07 -30.30
C TYR A 114 21.15 29.60 -29.76
N GLN A 115 20.15 29.62 -30.63
CA GLN A 115 18.78 29.87 -30.25
C GLN A 115 18.08 28.53 -30.16
N ALA A 116 17.77 28.11 -28.93
CA ALA A 116 17.02 26.89 -28.71
C ALA A 116 15.71 26.96 -29.50
N PRO A 117 15.29 25.88 -30.19
CA PRO A 117 13.99 25.85 -30.82
C PRO A 117 12.95 26.17 -29.76
N ALA A 118 12.03 27.09 -30.09
CA ALA A 118 11.00 27.51 -29.15
C ALA A 118 10.27 26.25 -28.65
N PRO A 119 10.07 26.11 -27.32
CA PRO A 119 9.31 25.00 -26.79
C PRO A 119 7.96 25.00 -27.50
N GLN A 120 7.60 23.89 -28.14
CA GLN A 120 6.28 23.74 -28.73
C GLN A 120 5.29 23.89 -27.57
N SER A 121 4.61 25.03 -27.51
CA SER A 121 3.59 25.24 -26.51
C SER A 121 2.51 24.19 -26.75
N ALA A 122 2.26 23.36 -25.74
CA ALA A 122 1.20 22.38 -25.80
C ALA A 122 -0.09 23.11 -26.20
N SER A 123 -0.66 22.78 -27.35
CA SER A 123 -1.82 23.51 -27.84
C SER A 123 -2.98 23.28 -26.86
N PRO A 124 -3.65 24.33 -26.38
CA PRO A 124 -4.76 24.18 -25.43
C PRO A 124 -5.84 23.23 -25.95
N GLN A 125 -6.02 23.20 -27.29
CA GLN A 125 -6.95 22.32 -27.98
C GLN A 125 -6.53 20.84 -27.91
N ALA A 126 -5.24 20.52 -28.10
CA ALA A 126 -4.75 19.14 -27.98
C ALA A 126 -4.88 18.65 -26.53
N THR A 127 -4.57 19.50 -25.55
CA THR A 127 -4.74 19.17 -24.13
C THR A 127 -6.21 18.90 -23.80
N GLN A 128 -7.13 19.75 -24.25
CA GLN A 128 -8.57 19.54 -24.03
C GLN A 128 -9.10 18.28 -24.73
N ALA A 129 -8.62 17.98 -25.94
CA ALA A 129 -9.00 16.76 -26.65
C ALA A 129 -8.53 15.50 -25.89
N PHE A 130 -7.28 15.51 -25.39
CA PHE A 130 -6.76 14.44 -24.57
C PHE A 130 -7.55 14.26 -23.26
N LEU A 131 -7.88 15.35 -22.58
CA LEU A 131 -8.67 15.29 -21.34
C LEU A 131 -10.07 14.72 -21.57
N ARG A 132 -10.72 15.06 -22.69
CA ARG A 132 -12.01 14.46 -23.07
C ARG A 132 -11.87 12.96 -23.32
N GLN A 133 -10.85 12.55 -24.07
CA GLN A 133 -10.61 11.14 -24.34
C GLN A 133 -10.33 10.36 -23.05
N ALA A 134 -9.53 10.91 -22.13
CA ALA A 134 -9.27 10.31 -20.83
C ALA A 134 -10.55 10.19 -20.00
N HIS A 135 -11.40 11.21 -20.00
CA HIS A 135 -12.67 11.19 -19.29
C HIS A 135 -13.63 10.12 -19.84
N GLU A 136 -13.75 10.00 -21.16
CA GLU A 136 -14.57 8.95 -21.80
C GLU A 136 -14.05 7.54 -21.49
N HIS A 137 -12.74 7.36 -21.45
CA HIS A 137 -12.15 6.07 -21.10
C HIS A 137 -12.45 5.69 -19.65
N LEU A 138 -12.30 6.63 -18.72
CA LEU A 138 -12.58 6.42 -17.30
C LEU A 138 -14.07 6.13 -17.05
N SER A 139 -14.98 6.87 -17.69
CA SER A 139 -16.42 6.65 -17.50
C SER A 139 -16.85 5.27 -17.99
N ARG A 140 -16.35 4.83 -19.14
CA ARG A 140 -16.59 3.46 -19.65
C ARG A 140 -16.02 2.39 -18.74
N ALA A 141 -14.81 2.60 -18.19
CA ALA A 141 -14.19 1.67 -17.26
C ALA A 141 -15.01 1.52 -15.96
N ILE A 142 -15.45 2.64 -15.37
CA ILE A 142 -16.29 2.64 -14.17
C ILE A 142 -17.64 1.96 -14.43
N GLN A 143 -18.27 2.25 -15.56
CA GLN A 143 -19.55 1.64 -15.91
C GLN A 143 -19.42 0.12 -16.09
N LYS A 144 -18.34 -0.34 -16.72
CA LYS A 144 -18.07 -1.77 -16.90
C LYS A 144 -17.82 -2.47 -15.55
N ASP A 145 -16.99 -1.91 -14.68
CA ASP A 145 -16.73 -2.45 -13.33
C ASP A 145 -18.00 -2.51 -12.48
N SER A 146 -18.84 -1.47 -12.55
CA SER A 146 -20.14 -1.45 -11.87
C SER A 146 -21.07 -2.55 -12.38
N GLN A 147 -21.18 -2.73 -13.70
CA GLN A 147 -22.00 -3.79 -14.28
C GLN A 147 -21.50 -5.19 -13.90
N GLU A 148 -20.19 -5.40 -13.87
CA GLU A 148 -19.58 -6.68 -13.47
C GLU A 148 -19.83 -6.99 -11.98
N LYS A 149 -19.76 -5.96 -11.12
CA LYS A 149 -20.13 -6.10 -9.69
C LYS A 149 -21.61 -6.40 -9.50
N LEU A 150 -22.48 -5.75 -10.28
CA LEU A 150 -23.92 -6.04 -10.23
C LEU A 150 -24.24 -7.44 -10.75
N SER A 151 -23.58 -7.90 -11.83
CA SER A 151 -23.80 -9.26 -12.35
C SER A 151 -23.31 -10.32 -11.38
N THR A 152 -22.14 -10.12 -10.76
CA THR A 152 -21.60 -11.05 -9.74
C THR A 152 -22.44 -11.06 -8.47
N LEU A 153 -22.95 -9.91 -8.01
CA LEU A 153 -23.88 -9.84 -6.88
C LEU A 153 -25.20 -10.54 -7.20
N ASN A 154 -25.78 -10.30 -8.38
CA ASN A 154 -27.01 -10.99 -8.78
C ASN A 154 -26.81 -12.50 -8.87
N GLU A 155 -25.67 -12.96 -9.39
CA GLU A 155 -25.34 -14.38 -9.43
C GLU A 155 -25.17 -14.96 -8.02
N ALA A 156 -24.52 -14.22 -7.11
CA ALA A 156 -24.39 -14.61 -5.71
C ALA A 156 -25.74 -14.67 -4.99
N ILE A 157 -26.63 -13.70 -5.24
CA ILE A 157 -28.00 -13.71 -4.70
C ILE A 157 -28.78 -14.90 -5.26
N SER A 158 -28.71 -15.18 -6.57
CA SER A 158 -29.39 -16.35 -7.15
C SER A 158 -28.86 -17.66 -6.58
N ARG A 159 -27.55 -17.77 -6.29
CA ARG A 159 -26.99 -18.94 -5.58
C ARG A 159 -27.46 -19.00 -4.13
N ALA A 160 -27.44 -17.88 -3.42
CA ALA A 160 -27.92 -17.80 -2.04
C ALA A 160 -29.43 -18.08 -1.92
N GLU A 161 -30.25 -17.73 -2.91
CA GLU A 161 -31.68 -18.10 -2.96
C GLU A 161 -31.86 -19.60 -3.23
N SER A 162 -30.94 -20.23 -3.96
CA SER A 162 -30.95 -21.69 -4.16
C SER A 162 -30.44 -22.48 -2.94
N GLU A 163 -29.57 -21.89 -2.13
CA GLU A 163 -28.98 -22.50 -0.92
C GLU A 163 -29.69 -22.08 0.38
N GLY A 164 -30.44 -20.97 0.35
CA GLY A 164 -31.00 -20.25 1.50
C GLY A 164 -32.52 -20.30 1.60
N ALA A 165 -33.11 -21.49 1.47
CA ALA A 165 -34.28 -21.83 2.27
C ALA A 165 -33.83 -22.10 3.72
N GLY A 166 -33.28 -21.08 4.38
CA GLY A 166 -32.71 -21.21 5.72
C GLY A 166 -31.92 -19.98 6.15
N THR A 167 -32.46 -19.29 7.15
CA THR A 167 -31.79 -18.33 8.05
C THR A 167 -31.45 -16.93 7.52
N SER A 168 -32.38 -16.03 7.86
CA SER A 168 -32.33 -14.58 7.97
C SER A 168 -31.28 -14.05 8.96
N GLY A 169 -30.71 -12.86 8.71
CA GLY A 169 -30.20 -11.99 9.79
C GLY A 169 -29.17 -10.92 9.40
N GLU A 170 -29.67 -9.71 9.10
CA GLU A 170 -29.14 -8.36 9.40
C GLU A 170 -27.66 -7.94 9.17
N THR A 171 -27.49 -7.08 8.16
CA THR A 171 -26.93 -5.69 8.17
C THR A 171 -25.93 -5.24 9.24
N SER A 172 -24.83 -4.60 8.82
CA SER A 172 -24.70 -3.11 8.85
C SER A 172 -23.26 -2.62 8.57
N SER A 173 -23.13 -1.71 7.58
CA SER A 173 -22.30 -0.49 7.50
C SER A 173 -20.88 -0.50 8.12
N GLY A 174 -19.76 -0.17 7.46
CA GLY A 174 -19.55 0.89 6.46
C GLY A 174 -18.40 1.84 6.89
N ALA A 175 -17.17 1.49 6.47
CA ALA A 175 -15.95 2.29 6.12
C ALA A 175 -15.33 3.44 7.00
N PRO A 176 -13.97 3.60 6.98
CA PRO A 176 -13.15 4.65 7.64
C PRO A 176 -12.79 5.83 6.67
N PRO A 177 -12.08 6.94 7.05
CA PRO A 177 -10.59 6.98 7.14
C PRO A 177 -9.95 8.07 8.06
N PHE A 178 -8.69 7.88 8.49
CA PHE A 178 -7.70 8.96 8.70
C PHE A 178 -6.29 8.48 8.27
N ARG A 179 -5.48 9.44 7.79
CA ARG A 179 -4.25 9.28 6.98
C ARG A 179 -3.06 8.68 7.72
#